data_AF-A0A9W8UUB1-F1
#
_entry.id   AF-A0A9W8UUB1-F1
#
_cell.length_a   1.000
_cell.length_b   1.000
_cell.length_c   1.000
_cell.angle_alpha   90.00
_cell.angle_beta   90.00
_cell.angle_gamma   90.00
#
_symmetry.space_group_name_H-M   'P 1'
#
loop_
_entity.id
_entity.type
_entity.pdbx_description
1 polymer ?
#
loop_
_entity_poly.entity_id
_entity_poly.type
_entity_poly.pdbx_seq_one_letter_code
_entity_poly.pdbx_strand_id
1 'polypeptide(L)'
;MMLDDKLYKAPIGDNPQRILDIGTGTGIWAMSIDDAQLDWTFEPESFDFIHVRYMVGAFDVYPKPYRQMFKALKLGGWFQHLEPNIHLRACEPRANESMRTFTQWADLFYDAGDEIGRTFR
;
A
#
# COMPACT_ATOMS: atom_id res chain seq x y z
N MET A 1 9.32 -12.93 2.98
CA MET A 1 8.21 -12.43 2.14
C MET A 1 6.94 -12.76 2.91
N MET A 2 6.26 -11.74 3.43
CA MET A 2 6.05 -11.61 4.88
C MET A 2 4.58 -11.63 5.33
N LEU A 3 3.82 -12.71 5.12
CA LEU A 3 2.49 -12.86 5.74
C LEU A 3 2.16 -14.26 6.27
N ASP A 4 3.13 -15.18 6.31
CA ASP A 4 2.96 -16.58 6.76
C ASP A 4 1.83 -17.28 5.99
N ASP A 5 1.92 -17.25 4.65
CA ASP A 5 0.95 -17.81 3.69
C ASP A 5 -0.47 -17.21 3.77
N LYS A 6 -0.66 -16.10 4.49
CA LYS A 6 -1.93 -15.36 4.53
C LYS A 6 -1.99 -14.27 3.45
N LEU A 7 -3.19 -14.01 2.93
CA LEU A 7 -3.45 -12.93 1.98
C LEU A 7 -3.46 -11.55 2.65
N TYR A 8 -3.96 -11.48 3.88
CA TYR A 8 -4.11 -10.28 4.69
C TYR A 8 -3.92 -10.62 6.18
N LYS A 9 -3.68 -9.60 7.03
CA LYS A 9 -3.62 -9.75 8.50
C LYS A 9 -4.78 -9.06 9.23
N ALA A 10 -5.57 -8.25 8.53
CA ALA A 10 -6.73 -7.56 9.10
C ALA A 10 -7.81 -8.57 9.56
N PRO A 11 -8.40 -8.40 10.76
CA PRO A 11 -9.43 -9.31 11.26
C PRO A 11 -10.82 -8.99 10.67
N ILE A 12 -11.01 -9.28 9.39
CA ILE A 12 -12.26 -9.00 8.64
C ILE A 12 -13.31 -10.11 8.70
N GLY A 13 -13.07 -11.15 9.50
CA GLY A 13 -13.92 -12.34 9.58
C GLY A 13 -13.86 -13.21 8.31
N ASP A 14 -14.80 -14.14 8.19
CA ASP A 14 -14.81 -15.16 7.13
C ASP A 14 -15.69 -14.80 5.92
N ASN A 15 -16.48 -13.73 6.01
CA ASN A 15 -17.47 -13.37 4.98
C ASN A 15 -17.54 -11.86 4.67
N PRO A 16 -16.41 -11.20 4.29
CA PRO A 16 -16.45 -9.83 3.80
C PRO A 16 -17.29 -9.75 2.52
N GLN A 17 -18.17 -8.75 2.42
CA GLN A 17 -19.08 -8.63 1.27
C GLN A 17 -18.51 -7.72 0.18
N ARG A 18 -17.79 -6.66 0.57
CA ARG A 18 -17.24 -5.66 -0.35
C ARG A 18 -15.79 -5.36 0.00
N ILE A 19 -14.90 -5.75 -0.90
CA ILE A 19 -13.45 -5.52 -0.80
C ILE A 19 -13.01 -4.59 -1.92
N LEU A 20 -12.23 -3.57 -1.59
CA LEU A 20 -11.52 -2.74 -2.55
C LEU A 20 -10.03 -3.09 -2.49
N ASP A 21 -9.45 -3.49 -3.62
CA ASP A 21 -8.02 -3.78 -3.75
C ASP A 21 -7.38 -2.72 -4.65
N ILE A 22 -6.43 -1.96 -4.08
CA ILE A 22 -5.72 -0.88 -4.76
C ILE A 22 -4.30 -1.37 -5.06
N GLY A 23 -3.95 -1.39 -6.34
CA GLY A 23 -2.74 -2.05 -6.81
C GLY A 23 -2.96 -3.55 -7.00
N THR A 24 -3.99 -3.94 -7.77
CA THR A 24 -4.36 -5.34 -8.07
C THR A 24 -3.32 -6.14 -8.87
N GLY A 25 -2.11 -5.61 -9.08
CA GLY A 25 -1.08 -6.20 -9.92
C GLY A 25 -1.53 -6.30 -11.38
N THR A 26 -1.48 -7.51 -11.94
CA THR A 26 -1.88 -7.78 -13.33
C THR A 26 -3.37 -7.62 -13.59
N GLY A 27 -4.19 -7.43 -12.55
CA GLY A 27 -5.62 -7.16 -12.69
C GLY A 27 -6.42 -8.32 -13.29
N ILE A 28 -5.88 -9.55 -13.27
CA ILE A 28 -6.54 -10.76 -13.82
C ILE A 28 -7.95 -10.95 -13.25
N TRP A 29 -8.20 -10.45 -12.04
CA TRP A 29 -9.47 -10.52 -11.33
C TRP A 29 -10.08 -9.15 -11.00
N ALA A 30 -9.62 -8.09 -11.66
CA ALA A 30 -10.16 -6.74 -11.43
C ALA A 30 -11.57 -6.63 -12.01
N MET A 31 -12.54 -6.34 -11.16
CA MET A 31 -13.95 -6.12 -11.55
C MET A 31 -14.20 -4.69 -12.05
N SER A 32 -13.34 -3.74 -11.69
CA SER A 32 -13.42 -2.33 -12.07
C SER A 32 -12.03 -1.71 -12.08
N ILE A 33 -11.83 -0.70 -12.93
CA ILE A 33 -10.59 0.07 -13.04
C ILE A 33 -10.93 1.54 -12.77
N ASP A 34 -10.15 2.19 -11.91
CA ASP A 34 -10.27 3.61 -11.59
C ASP A 34 -8.91 4.18 -11.16
N ASP A 35 -8.76 5.51 -11.19
CA ASP A 35 -7.60 6.22 -10.66
C ASP A 35 -7.82 6.55 -9.17
N ALA A 36 -7.05 5.89 -8.31
CA ALA A 36 -7.14 6.08 -6.86
C ALA A 36 -6.80 7.50 -6.37
N GLN A 37 -6.19 8.36 -7.20
CA GLN A 37 -5.87 9.76 -6.87
C GLN A 37 -7.02 10.73 -7.13
N LEU A 38 -7.97 10.36 -7.98
CA LEU A 38 -9.16 11.16 -8.23
C LEU A 38 -10.15 11.06 -7.06
N ASP A 39 -11.19 11.87 -7.12
CA ASP A 39 -12.26 11.81 -6.12
C ASP A 39 -13.06 10.53 -6.32
N TRP A 40 -13.09 9.68 -5.31
CA TRP A 40 -13.75 8.39 -5.37
C TRP A 40 -15.26 8.57 -5.47
N THR A 41 -15.87 7.84 -6.40
CA THR A 41 -17.31 7.88 -6.66
C THR A 41 -18.10 6.86 -5.84
N PHE A 42 -17.45 6.19 -4.88
CA PHE A 42 -18.11 5.22 -4.01
C PHE A 42 -18.98 5.93 -2.97
N GLU A 43 -20.12 5.31 -2.66
CA GLU A 43 -20.92 5.72 -1.51
C GLU A 43 -20.08 5.61 -0.21
N PRO A 44 -20.24 6.53 0.74
CA PRO A 44 -19.63 6.41 2.06
C PRO A 44 -20.01 5.07 2.72
N GLU A 45 -19.14 4.54 3.57
CA GLU A 45 -19.42 3.32 4.34
C GLU A 45 -19.84 2.12 3.47
N SER A 46 -19.20 1.93 2.31
CA SER A 46 -19.56 0.89 1.35
C SER A 46 -18.66 -0.34 1.39
N PHE A 47 -17.45 -0.26 1.95
CA PHE A 47 -16.49 -1.37 1.98
C PHE A 47 -16.27 -1.93 3.38
N ASP A 48 -16.18 -3.26 3.46
CA ASP A 48 -15.81 -3.99 4.68
C ASP A 48 -14.28 -4.03 4.84
N PHE A 49 -13.56 -4.07 3.72
CA PHE A 49 -12.11 -4.15 3.68
C PHE A 49 -11.55 -3.34 2.51
N ILE A 50 -10.55 -2.52 2.79
CA ILE A 50 -9.74 -1.86 1.76
C ILE A 50 -8.29 -2.31 1.91
N HIS A 51 -7.70 -2.73 0.81
CA HIS A 51 -6.37 -3.30 0.78
C HIS A 51 -5.49 -2.55 -0.22
N VAL A 52 -4.26 -2.25 0.19
CA VAL A 52 -3.26 -1.56 -0.62
C VAL A 52 -1.94 -2.29 -0.49
N ARG A 53 -1.32 -2.69 -1.61
CA ARG A 53 0.01 -3.31 -1.61
C ARG A 53 0.88 -2.81 -2.73
N TYR A 54 2.16 -2.59 -2.41
CA TYR A 54 3.20 -2.27 -3.40
C TYR A 54 2.85 -1.02 -4.23
N MET A 55 2.28 0.00 -3.57
CA MET A 55 1.93 1.29 -4.18
C MET A 55 2.84 2.42 -3.67
N VAL A 56 3.96 2.10 -3.01
CA VAL A 56 4.98 3.09 -2.66
C VAL A 56 5.47 3.85 -3.90
N GLY A 57 5.44 5.18 -3.83
CA GLY A 57 5.80 6.05 -4.97
C GLY A 57 4.77 6.11 -6.11
N ALA A 58 3.62 5.43 -5.99
CA ALA A 58 2.55 5.50 -6.98
C ALA A 58 1.61 6.70 -6.78
N PHE A 59 1.62 7.30 -5.59
CA PHE A 59 0.79 8.44 -5.22
C PHE A 59 1.64 9.71 -5.09
N ASP A 60 1.08 10.85 -5.52
CA ASP A 60 1.72 12.16 -5.36
C ASP A 60 1.64 12.62 -3.88
N VAL A 61 0.46 12.47 -3.25
CA VAL A 61 0.21 12.90 -1.86
C VAL A 61 -0.71 11.90 -1.14
N TYR A 62 -0.16 11.14 -0.18
CA TYR A 62 -0.89 10.11 0.58
C TYR A 62 -2.09 10.57 1.42
N PRO A 63 -2.12 11.78 2.04
CA PRO A 63 -3.27 12.23 2.84
C PRO A 63 -4.63 12.15 2.14
N LYS A 64 -4.71 12.41 0.83
CA LYS A 64 -5.98 12.36 0.10
C LYS A 64 -6.51 10.91 0.00
N PRO A 65 -5.77 9.93 -0.57
CA PRO A 65 -6.18 8.54 -0.58
C PRO A 65 -6.63 8.01 0.79
N TYR A 66 -5.90 8.31 1.86
CA TYR A 66 -6.31 7.87 3.21
C TYR A 66 -7.66 8.44 3.64
N ARG A 67 -7.92 9.74 3.43
CA ARG A 67 -9.24 10.33 3.73
C ARG A 67 -10.36 9.64 2.97
N GLN A 68 -10.11 9.29 1.71
CA GLN A 68 -11.10 8.58 0.88
C GLN A 68 -11.33 7.15 1.37
N MET A 69 -10.27 6.44 1.77
CA MET A 69 -10.37 5.12 2.40
C MET A 69 -11.23 5.17 3.65
N PHE A 70 -10.95 6.11 4.57
CA PHE A 70 -11.73 6.26 5.80
C PHE A 70 -13.21 6.60 5.54
N LYS A 71 -13.50 7.42 4.54
CA LYS A 71 -14.89 7.74 4.15
C LYS A 71 -15.61 6.54 3.55
N ALA A 72 -14.93 5.74 2.74
CA ALA A 72 -15.52 4.61 2.03
C ALA A 72 -15.64 3.35 2.92
N LEU A 73 -14.91 3.26 4.03
CA LEU A 73 -14.99 2.16 4.99
C LEU A 73 -16.26 2.24 5.84
N LYS A 74 -16.91 1.09 6.03
CA LYS A 74 -17.96 0.93 7.04
C LYS A 74 -17.40 1.12 8.44
N LEU A 75 -18.27 1.48 9.39
CA LEU A 75 -17.95 1.41 10.81
C LEU A 75 -17.55 -0.02 11.20
N GLY A 76 -16.34 -0.19 11.74
CA GLY A 76 -15.75 -1.50 12.05
C GLY A 76 -15.08 -2.21 10.86
N GLY A 77 -15.09 -1.60 9.68
CA GLY A 77 -14.31 -2.06 8.52
C GLY A 77 -12.81 -1.87 8.74
N TRP A 78 -12.01 -2.61 7.97
CA TRP A 78 -10.55 -2.57 8.08
C TRP A 78 -9.90 -2.01 6.83
N PHE A 79 -8.83 -1.28 7.05
CA PHE A 79 -7.89 -0.91 5.99
C PHE A 79 -6.54 -1.55 6.30
N GLN A 80 -5.91 -2.12 5.28
CA GLN A 80 -4.56 -2.66 5.37
C GLN A 80 -3.71 -2.10 4.23
N HIS A 81 -2.61 -1.45 4.61
CA HIS A 81 -1.59 -0.93 3.70
C HIS A 81 -0.27 -1.59 4.00
N LEU A 82 0.24 -2.32 3.02
CA LEU A 82 1.48 -3.08 3.11
C LEU A 82 2.44 -2.59 2.04
N GLU A 83 3.54 -1.99 2.48
CA GLU A 83 4.60 -1.52 1.59
C GLU A 83 5.95 -2.15 1.98
N PRO A 84 6.82 -2.40 0.99
CA PRO A 84 8.20 -2.72 1.29
C PRO A 84 8.89 -1.47 1.84
N ASN A 85 9.78 -1.65 2.82
CA ASN A 85 10.73 -0.60 3.14
C ASN A 85 11.79 -0.58 2.03
N ILE A 86 11.93 0.56 1.37
CA ILE A 86 12.92 0.74 0.29
C ILE A 86 14.35 0.66 0.82
N HIS A 87 14.56 1.06 2.08
CA HIS A 87 15.80 0.85 2.78
C HIS A 87 15.85 -0.56 3.34
N LEU A 88 16.32 -1.49 2.49
CA LEU A 88 16.51 -2.88 2.86
C LEU A 88 17.45 -3.01 4.06
N ARG A 89 17.11 -3.94 4.96
CA ARG A 89 17.91 -4.31 6.13
C ARG A 89 17.98 -5.82 6.21
N ALA A 90 19.16 -6.34 6.52
CA ALA A 90 19.34 -7.74 6.86
C ALA A 90 18.80 -8.00 8.27
N CYS A 91 18.22 -9.19 8.47
CA CYS A 91 17.84 -9.68 9.79
C CYS A 91 19.07 -9.83 10.71
N GLU A 92 20.23 -10.18 10.13
CA GLU A 92 21.51 -10.24 10.84
C GLU A 92 22.22 -8.87 10.75
N PRO A 93 22.41 -8.15 11.87
CA PRO A 93 22.91 -6.78 11.84
C PRO A 93 24.26 -6.60 11.14
N ARG A 94 25.18 -7.56 11.32
CA ARG A 94 26.52 -7.54 10.71
C ARG A 94 26.48 -7.61 9.18
N ALA A 95 25.46 -8.24 8.62
CA ALA A 95 25.31 -8.32 7.16
C ALA A 95 24.90 -6.97 6.55
N ASN A 96 24.42 -5.99 7.33
CA ASN A 96 24.12 -4.66 6.80
C ASN A 96 25.37 -3.91 6.31
N GLU A 97 26.55 -4.19 6.88
CA GLU A 97 27.81 -3.56 6.47
C GLU A 97 28.17 -3.89 5.02
N SER A 98 27.78 -5.07 4.53
CA SER A 98 27.98 -5.47 3.13
C SER A 98 26.83 -5.05 2.20
N MET A 99 25.76 -4.44 2.72
CA MET A 99 24.59 -4.02 1.94
C MET A 99 24.71 -2.60 1.35
N ARG A 100 25.93 -2.05 1.25
CA ARG A 100 26.17 -0.67 0.78
C ARG A 100 25.44 -0.33 -0.52
N THR A 101 25.43 -1.23 -1.50
CA THR A 101 24.73 -1.03 -2.77
C THR A 101 23.22 -0.82 -2.58
N PHE A 102 22.59 -1.56 -1.66
CA PHE A 102 21.16 -1.43 -1.39
C PHE A 102 20.83 -0.15 -0.62
N THR A 103 21.70 0.26 0.30
CA THR A 103 21.57 1.56 0.98
C THR A 103 21.67 2.71 -0.01
N GLN A 104 22.70 2.69 -0.88
CA GLN A 104 22.87 3.71 -1.92
C GLN A 104 21.69 3.75 -2.89
N TRP A 105 21.17 2.59 -3.27
CA TRP A 105 19.97 2.51 -4.12
C TRP A 105 18.75 3.13 -3.42
N ALA A 106 18.53 2.85 -2.13
CA ALA A 106 17.43 3.45 -1.38
C ALA A 106 17.55 4.97 -1.27
N ASP A 107 18.75 5.49 -1.01
CA ASP A 107 19.02 6.93 -0.93
C ASP A 107 18.69 7.62 -2.27
N LEU A 108 19.11 7.03 -3.40
CA LEU A 108 18.79 7.54 -4.74
C LEU A 108 17.29 7.59 -5.00
N PHE A 109 16.52 6.61 -4.53
CA PHE A 109 15.07 6.62 -4.67
C PHE A 109 14.41 7.68 -3.80
N TYR A 110 14.92 7.95 -2.60
CA TYR A 110 14.42 9.06 -1.79
C TYR A 110 14.66 10.40 -2.48
N ASP A 111 15.88 10.63 -2.98
CA ASP A 111 16.23 11.88 -3.65
C ASP A 111 15.38 12.09 -4.91
N ALA A 112 15.29 11.06 -5.77
CA ALA A 112 14.49 11.13 -6.97
C ALA A 112 12.99 11.28 -6.67
N GLY A 113 12.47 10.57 -5.67
CA GLY A 113 11.08 10.64 -5.26
C GLY A 113 10.69 12.03 -4.75
N ASP A 114 11.55 12.64 -3.93
CA ASP A 114 11.34 14.00 -3.45
C ASP A 114 11.37 15.02 -4.59
N GLU A 115 12.27 14.86 -5.57
CA GLU A 115 12.37 15.75 -6.73
C GLU A 115 11.12 15.72 -7.61
N ILE A 116 10.52 14.53 -7.81
CA ILE A 116 9.31 14.36 -8.63
C ILE A 116 8.00 14.55 -7.84
N GLY A 117 8.08 14.87 -6.54
CA GLY A 117 6.91 15.04 -5.67
C GLY A 117 6.19 13.74 -5.32
N ARG A 118 6.89 12.60 -5.34
CA ARG A 118 6.40 11.25 -4.97
C ARG A 118 7.36 10.61 -3.99
N THR A 119 7.28 11.05 -2.74
CA THR A 119 8.25 10.62 -1.71
C THR A 119 8.10 9.12 -1.37
N PHE A 120 9.24 8.46 -1.17
CA PHE A 120 9.32 7.07 -0.72
C PHE A 120 9.55 6.93 0.80
N ARG A 121 9.64 8.06 1.51
CA ARG A 121 9.95 8.13 2.95
C ARG A 121 8.77 7.85 3.86
#